data_AF-A0A520STP5-F1
#
_entry.id   AF-A0A520STP5-F1
#
_cell.length_a   1.000
_cell.length_b   1.000
_cell.length_c   1.000
_cell.angle_alpha   90.00
_cell.angle_beta   90.00
_cell.angle_gamma   90.00
#
_symmetry.space_group_name_H-M   'P 1'
#
loop_
_entity.id
_entity.type
_entity.pdbx_description
1 polymer ?
#
loop_
_entity_poly.entity_id
_entity_poly.type
_entity_poly.pdbx_seq_one_letter_code
_entity_poly.pdbx_strand_id
1 'polypeptide(L)' 'MKELIVAVGLLFVIEGLLYTIFPSQMKKMMQQMQNISASNLRTGGLFFALIGFIIVWIIKG' A
#
# COMPACT_ATOMS: atom_id res chain seq x y z
N MET A 1 15.79 10.91 9.68
CA MET A 1 16.46 9.58 9.58
C MET A 1 15.71 8.48 10.32
N LYS A 2 15.38 8.62 11.63
CA LYS A 2 14.65 7.58 12.38
C LYS A 2 13.24 7.28 11.84
N GLU A 3 12.50 8.30 11.42
CA GLU A 3 11.11 8.12 10.99
C GLU A 3 10.94 7.34 9.68
N LEU A 4 11.90 7.46 8.75
CA LEU A 4 11.86 6.71 7.49
C LEU A 4 12.03 5.21 7.75
N ILE A 5 12.94 4.87 8.68
CA ILE A 5 13.14 3.50 9.15
C ILE A 5 11.88 2.97 9.85
N VAL A 6 11.21 3.80 10.66
CA VAL A 6 9.95 3.42 11.32
C VAL A 6 8.83 3.19 10.29
N ALA A 7 8.68 4.08 9.30
CA ALA A 7 7.67 3.93 8.26
C ALA A 7 7.88 2.65 7.44
N VAL A 8 9.13 2.34 7.07
CA VAL A 8 9.48 1.08 6.39
C VAL A 8 9.23 -0.13 7.29
N GLY A 9 9.54 -0.04 8.59
CA GLY A 9 9.23 -1.09 9.56
C GLY A 9 7.73 -1.37 9.65
N LEU A 10 6.91 -0.32 9.76
CA LEU A 10 5.45 -0.44 9.81
C LEU A 10 4.87 -1.02 8.51
N LEU A 11 5.41 -0.65 7.35
CA LEU A 11 5.05 -1.24 6.06
C LEU A 11 5.23 -2.76 6.09
N PHE A 12 6.40 -3.25 6.52
CA PHE A 12 6.67 -4.68 6.61
C PHE A 12 5.78 -5.41 7.62
N VAL A 13 5.46 -4.78 8.75
CA VAL A 13 4.53 -5.36 9.74
C VAL A 13 3.15 -5.53 9.14
N ILE A 14 2.61 -4.50 8.48
CA ILE A 14 1.28 -4.55 7.86
C ILE A 14 1.25 -5.59 6.74
N GLU A 15 2.21 -5.56 5.81
CA GLU A 15 2.33 -6.53 4.73
C GLU A 15 2.43 -7.97 5.27
N GLY A 16 3.32 -8.22 6.24
CA GLY A 16 3.50 -9.54 6.85
C GLY A 16 2.26 -10.08 7.56
N LEU A 17 1.53 -9.21 8.28
CA LEU A 17 0.26 -9.58 8.90
C LEU A 17 -0.81 -9.91 7.88
N LEU A 18 -0.93 -9.15 6.79
CA LEU A 18 -1.88 -9.42 5.72
C LEU A 18 -1.63 -10.78 5.06
N TYR A 19 -0.36 -11.13 4.79
CA TYR A 19 -0.01 -12.44 4.24
C TYR A 19 -0.27 -13.59 5.20
N THR A 20 -0.09 -13.38 6.50
CA THR A 20 -0.24 -14.44 7.51
C THR A 20 -1.72 -14.69 7.86
N ILE A 21 -2.50 -13.63 8.04
CA ILE A 21 -3.91 -13.73 8.43
C ILE A 21 -4.81 -14.02 7.22
N PHE A 22 -4.52 -13.42 6.06
CA PHE A 22 -5.38 -13.49 4.87
C PHE A 22 -4.63 -13.94 3.60
N PRO A 23 -3.93 -15.09 3.61
CA PRO A 23 -3.12 -15.54 2.48
C PRO A 23 -3.95 -15.81 1.21
N SER A 24 -5.18 -16.29 1.37
CA SER A 24 -6.06 -16.62 0.25
C SER A 24 -6.66 -15.37 -0.41
N GLN A 25 -6.96 -14.33 0.36
CA GLN A 25 -7.45 -13.06 -0.16
C GLN A 25 -6.36 -12.35 -0.96
N MET A 26 -5.11 -12.33 -0.47
CA MET A 26 -3.98 -11.74 -1.19
C MET A 26 -3.73 -12.42 -2.55
N LYS A 27 -3.80 -13.75 -2.59
CA LYS A 27 -3.71 -14.50 -3.86
C LYS A 27 -4.81 -14.14 -4.85
N LYS A 28 -6.07 -14.02 -4.38
CA LYS A 28 -7.19 -13.60 -5.23
C LYS A 28 -7.02 -12.17 -5.74
N MET A 29 -6.55 -11.26 -4.89
CA MET A 29 -6.31 -9.87 -5.26
C MET A 29 -5.25 -9.77 -6.37
N MET A 30 -4.15 -10.52 -6.27
CA MET A 30 -3.13 -10.58 -7.33
C MET A 30 -3.69 -11.10 -8.66
N GLN A 31 -4.56 -12.12 -8.64
CA GLN A 31 -5.22 -12.60 -9.86
C GLN A 31 -6.16 -11.56 -10.46
N GLN A 32 -6.89 -10.81 -9.62
CA GLN A 32 -7.76 -9.72 -10.08
C GLN A 32 -6.95 -8.57 -10.68
N MET A 33 -5.77 -8.25 -10.12
CA MET A 33 -4.89 -7.20 -10.65
C MET A 33 -4.39 -7.50 -12.07
N GLN A 34 -4.24 -8.78 -12.45
CA GLN A 34 -3.86 -9.15 -13.83
C GLN A 34 -4.93 -8.78 -14.87
N ASN A 35 -6.20 -8.71 -14.45
CA ASN A 35 -7.31 -8.33 -15.32
C ASN A 35 -7.52 -6.82 -15.40
N ILE A 36 -6.86 -6.03 -14.55
CA ILE A 36 -6.94 -4.57 -14.54
C ILE A 36 -5.90 -4.01 -15.53
N SER A 37 -6.32 -3.08 -16.40
CA SER A 37 -5.40 -2.42 -17.32
C SER A 37 -4.32 -1.63 -16.55
N ALA A 38 -3.10 -1.60 -17.09
CA ALA A 38 -2.00 -0.86 -16.48
C ALA A 38 -2.31 0.63 -16.27
N SER A 39 -3.16 1.22 -17.12
CA SER A 39 -3.61 2.60 -16.98
C SER A 39 -4.44 2.80 -15.72
N ASN A 40 -5.43 1.93 -15.47
CA ASN A 40 -6.28 2.03 -14.29
C ASN A 40 -5.49 1.76 -13.00
N LEU A 41 -4.53 0.83 -13.05
CA LEU A 41 -3.66 0.54 -11.92
C LEU A 41 -2.77 1.74 -11.56
N ARG A 42 -2.23 2.45 -12.57
CA ARG A 42 -1.45 3.68 -12.35
C ARG A 42 -2.31 4.79 -11.76
N THR A 43 -3.50 5.02 -12.30
CA THR A 43 -4.40 6.08 -11.80
C THR A 43 -4.82 5.81 -10.35
N GLY A 44 -5.19 4.56 -10.03
CA GLY A 44 -5.51 4.16 -8.66
C GLY A 44 -4.31 4.32 -7.72
N GLY A 45 -3.13 3.87 -8.14
CA GLY A 45 -1.90 4.02 -7.36
C GLY A 45 -1.53 5.49 -7.11
N LEU A 46 -1.68 6.35 -8.12
CA LEU A 46 -1.40 7.79 -8.00
C LEU A 46 -2.37 8.45 -7.00
N PHE A 47 -3.64 8.06 -7.04
CA PHE A 47 -4.67 8.56 -6.12
C PHE A 47 -4.35 8.16 -4.67
N PHE A 48 -4.01 6.89 -4.41
CA PHE A 48 -3.59 6.44 -3.09
C PHE A 48 -2.30 7.11 -2.60
N ALA A 49 -1.33 7.31 -3.49
CA ALA A 49 -0.08 8.02 -3.16
C ALA A 49 -0.34 9.47 -2.77
N LEU A 50 -1.21 10.18 -3.50
CA LEU A 50 -1.61 11.56 -3.18
C LEU A 50 -2.31 11.66 -1.83
N ILE A 51 -3.26 10.76 -1.54
CA ILE A 51 -3.93 10.73 -0.24
C ILE A 51 -2.93 10.47 0.89
N GLY A 52 -2.07 9.46 0.73
CA GLY A 52 -1.04 9.16 1.73
C GLY A 52 -0.10 10.34 1.97
N PHE A 53 0.27 11.05 0.91
CA PHE A 53 1.08 12.26 1.00
C PHE A 53 0.36 13.39 1.77
N ILE A 54 -0.91 13.66 1.46
CA ILE A 54 -1.70 14.69 2.16
C ILE A 54 -1.85 14.35 3.65
N ILE A 55 -2.11 13.09 4.00
CA ILE A 55 -2.23 12.65 5.40
C ILE A 55 -0.92 12.89 6.15
N VAL A 56 0.21 12.45 5.58
CA VAL A 56 1.53 12.68 6.20
C VAL A 56 1.83 14.18 6.32
N TRP A 57 1.46 14.97 5.31
CA TRP A 57 1.67 16.41 5.31
C TRP A 57 0.85 17.11 6.39
N ILE A 58 -0.41 16.73 6.63
CA ILE A 58 -1.25 17.30 7.69
C ILE A 58 -0.75 16.90 9.08
N ILE A 59 -0.31 15.65 9.27
CA ILE A 59 0.12 15.16 10.58
C ILE A 59 1.47 15.76 11.00
N LYS A 60 2.33 16.09 10.01
CA LYS A 60 3.72 16.44 10.25
C LYS A 60 4.11 17.86 9.81
N GLY A 61 3.22 18.56 9.11
CA GLY A 61 3.34 19.98 8.77
C GLY A 61 2.76 20.82 9.88
#